data_AF-A0A3D2UGY2-F1
#
_entry.id   AF-A0A3D2UGY2-F1
#
_cell.length_a   1.000
_cell.length_b   1.000
_cell.length_c   1.000
_cell.angle_alpha   90.00
_cell.angle_beta   90.00
_cell.angle_gamma   90.00
#
_symmetry.space_group_name_H-M   'P 1'
#
loop_
_entity.id
_entity.type
_entity.pdbx_description
1 polymer ?
#
loop_
_entity_poly.entity_id
_entity_poly.type
_entity_poly.pdbx_seq_one_letter_code
_entity_poly.pdbx_strand_id
1 'polypeptide(L)'
;MVILLLGTGFYLTVRTGFVQITRLGHGFGVTTGKYDDPDDPGDVSHFQALTTALSATVGIGNIAGVAMAIHWGGPGALFWMWVTAFLGMATKFSEVTLAQKYRTTDEFGNVAGGPMYYIERGLGASWKPMAVFFAVMLAFTAFFTGNAVQANTVADQMNSAFGIPMVVMGAITSVIVAAVILGGIGRIGRVTAFLAPFMAAIYVFGALVILVLNLGSVPGAFATVVTEAFNPQAGVAGIGIGVFMVTMMWGVRRGLFSNEAGQGSAPIAHAAAKTDEPVSEGVVALLEPLIDTLVICTLTGLVIVVTGTHEQRFPTEVTLGGGDITWTAEVEPNRYAGIDAPQSVEIADGLHVNTGVGAAMVSWHEAYVDMLYTDIAQTQPFTGTIYPGSGEAKADDGATYTSLYGNAVENGAPITAEAFRQGLAPLGDW
;
A
#
# COMPACT_ATOMS: atom_id res chain seq x y z
N MET A 1 8.73 15.89 3.50
CA MET A 1 7.40 15.62 2.89
C MET A 1 6.38 15.13 3.91
N VAL A 2 6.62 14.02 4.63
CA VAL A 2 5.71 13.47 5.66
C VAL A 2 5.21 14.53 6.67
N ILE A 3 6.12 15.33 7.23
CA ILE A 3 5.78 16.40 8.18
C ILE A 3 4.87 17.46 7.55
N LEU A 4 5.07 17.79 6.27
CA LEU A 4 4.23 18.78 5.57
C LEU A 4 2.82 18.21 5.32
N LEU A 5 2.71 16.94 4.93
CA LEU A 5 1.40 16.32 4.67
C LEU A 5 0.58 16.15 5.95
N LEU A 6 1.20 15.62 7.01
CA LEU A 6 0.55 15.51 8.32
C LEU A 6 0.25 16.89 8.92
N GLY A 7 1.18 17.84 8.78
CA GLY A 7 1.01 19.21 9.24
C GLY A 7 -0.14 19.92 8.53
N THR A 8 -0.27 19.75 7.21
CA THR A 8 -1.42 20.26 6.45
C THR A 8 -2.72 19.59 6.87
N GLY A 9 -2.75 18.26 7.00
CA GLY A 9 -3.95 17.55 7.45
C GLY A 9 -4.38 17.96 8.86
N PHE A 10 -3.43 18.18 9.77
CA PHE A 10 -3.68 18.72 11.10
C PHE A 10 -4.22 20.16 11.05
N TYR A 11 -3.57 21.03 10.28
CA TYR A 11 -4.03 22.41 10.08
C TYR A 11 -5.47 22.45 9.53
N LEU A 12 -5.77 21.66 8.49
CA LEU A 12 -7.09 21.58 7.88
C LEU A 12 -8.11 20.98 8.84
N THR A 13 -7.75 19.96 9.62
CA THR A 13 -8.61 19.39 10.66
C THR A 13 -9.06 20.46 11.64
N VAL A 14 -8.13 21.26 12.18
CA VAL A 14 -8.46 22.33 13.13
C VAL A 14 -9.25 23.43 12.44
N ARG A 15 -8.82 23.86 11.24
CA ARG A 15 -9.43 24.97 10.50
C ARG A 15 -10.87 24.70 10.06
N THR A 16 -11.17 23.46 9.71
CA THR A 16 -12.51 23.00 9.29
C THR A 16 -13.40 22.59 10.47
N GLY A 17 -12.91 22.68 11.71
CA GLY A 17 -13.67 22.34 12.91
C GLY A 17 -13.91 20.85 13.06
N PHE A 18 -12.86 20.03 12.83
CA PHE A 18 -12.90 18.57 12.89
C PHE A 18 -13.98 17.98 11.97
N VAL A 19 -13.98 18.40 10.71
CA VAL A 19 -14.98 18.02 9.70
C VAL A 19 -15.17 16.51 9.58
N GLN A 20 -14.09 15.74 9.74
CA GLN A 20 -14.12 14.28 9.70
C GLN A 20 -14.90 13.62 10.85
N ILE A 21 -15.20 14.35 11.93
CA ILE A 21 -16.09 13.90 13.00
C ILE A 21 -17.46 14.56 12.85
N THR A 22 -17.49 15.88 12.65
CA THR A 22 -18.74 16.66 12.70
C THR A 22 -19.64 16.45 11.49
N ARG A 23 -19.09 16.07 10.33
CA ARG A 23 -19.83 15.93 9.06
C ARG A 23 -19.83 14.52 8.48
N LEU A 24 -19.23 13.55 9.17
CA LEU A 24 -19.13 12.18 8.66
C LEU A 24 -20.50 11.54 8.35
N GLY A 25 -21.46 11.70 9.25
CA GLY A 25 -22.83 11.20 9.03
C GLY A 25 -23.53 11.86 7.84
N HIS A 26 -23.21 13.11 7.55
CA HIS A 26 -23.73 13.79 6.36
C HIS A 26 -23.11 13.23 5.08
N GLY A 27 -21.82 12.91 5.07
CA GLY A 27 -21.14 12.25 3.96
C GLY A 27 -21.77 10.93 3.55
N PHE A 28 -22.19 10.10 4.53
CA PHE A 28 -22.99 8.90 4.24
C PHE A 28 -24.34 9.25 3.61
N GLY A 29 -25.04 10.26 4.14
CA GLY A 29 -26.31 10.72 3.58
C GLY A 29 -26.20 11.16 2.12
N VAL A 30 -25.21 11.98 1.78
CA VAL A 30 -24.94 12.43 0.41
C VAL A 30 -24.61 11.24 -0.49
N THR A 31 -23.69 10.37 -0.07
CA THR A 31 -23.32 9.16 -0.82
C THR A 31 -24.52 8.26 -1.16
N THR A 32 -25.51 8.13 -0.26
CA THR A 32 -26.70 7.30 -0.51
C THR A 32 -27.70 7.88 -1.51
N GLY A 33 -27.46 9.08 -2.04
CA GLY A 33 -28.37 9.73 -2.97
C GLY A 33 -29.48 10.54 -2.28
N LYS A 34 -29.43 10.69 -0.94
CA LYS A 34 -30.52 11.29 -0.16
C LYS A 34 -30.78 12.76 -0.51
N TYR A 35 -29.75 13.45 -1.01
CA TYR A 35 -29.76 14.88 -1.28
C TYR A 35 -29.58 15.20 -2.77
N ASP A 36 -29.59 14.17 -3.63
CA ASP A 36 -29.28 14.32 -5.05
C ASP A 36 -30.44 14.98 -5.81
N ASP A 37 -30.11 15.95 -6.66
CA ASP A 37 -31.02 16.50 -7.66
C ASP A 37 -30.65 15.94 -9.05
N PRO A 38 -31.59 15.31 -9.80
CA PRO A 38 -31.34 14.84 -11.16
C PRO A 38 -30.86 15.92 -12.14
N ASP A 39 -31.22 17.19 -11.88
CA ASP A 39 -30.89 18.34 -12.72
C ASP A 39 -29.51 18.94 -12.39
N ASP A 40 -28.81 18.42 -11.37
CA ASP A 40 -27.48 18.89 -10.99
C ASP A 40 -26.42 18.63 -12.08
N PRO A 41 -25.48 19.57 -12.28
CA PRO A 41 -24.43 19.43 -13.27
C PRO A 41 -23.39 18.40 -12.85
N GLY A 42 -23.04 17.49 -13.77
CA GLY A 42 -22.01 16.47 -13.58
C GLY A 42 -22.28 15.21 -14.42
N ASP A 43 -21.32 14.30 -14.39
CA ASP A 43 -21.33 13.10 -15.24
C ASP A 43 -21.79 11.84 -14.49
N VAL A 44 -21.54 11.78 -13.17
CA VAL A 44 -21.79 10.59 -12.33
C VAL A 44 -22.41 10.96 -10.99
N SER A 45 -23.09 10.01 -10.34
CA SER A 45 -23.61 10.19 -8.97
C SER A 45 -22.48 10.27 -7.93
N HIS A 46 -22.77 10.82 -6.75
CA HIS A 46 -21.85 10.82 -5.61
C HIS A 46 -21.31 9.42 -5.27
N PHE A 47 -22.19 8.41 -5.28
CA PHE A 47 -21.79 7.02 -5.05
C PHE A 47 -20.82 6.50 -6.11
N GLN A 48 -21.07 6.80 -7.38
CA GLN A 48 -20.20 6.40 -8.48
C GLN A 48 -18.85 7.14 -8.43
N ALA A 49 -18.85 8.40 -8.05
CA ALA A 49 -17.61 9.15 -7.84
C ALA A 49 -16.78 8.55 -6.68
N LEU A 50 -17.40 8.32 -5.52
CA LEU A 50 -16.78 7.68 -4.37
C LEU A 50 -16.23 6.30 -4.71
N THR A 51 -17.02 5.43 -5.33
CA THR A 51 -16.59 4.07 -5.68
C THR A 51 -15.52 4.06 -6.77
N THR A 52 -15.51 5.05 -7.67
CA THR A 52 -14.42 5.24 -8.62
C THR A 52 -13.13 5.65 -7.92
N ALA A 53 -13.19 6.60 -7.00
CA ALA A 53 -12.02 7.01 -6.21
C ALA A 53 -11.50 5.84 -5.34
N LEU A 54 -12.41 5.15 -4.63
CA LEU A 54 -12.08 3.95 -3.85
C LEU A 54 -11.51 2.81 -4.69
N SER A 55 -11.93 2.64 -5.95
CA SER A 55 -11.35 1.61 -6.81
C SER A 55 -9.87 1.86 -7.17
N ALA A 56 -9.41 3.12 -7.05
CA ALA A 56 -8.01 3.46 -7.23
C ALA A 56 -7.19 3.25 -5.94
N THR A 57 -7.78 3.51 -4.78
CA THR A 57 -7.09 3.41 -3.48
C THR A 57 -7.13 2.00 -2.88
N VAL A 58 -8.29 1.34 -2.98
CA VAL A 58 -8.51 0.00 -2.43
C VAL A 58 -7.96 -1.04 -3.39
N GLY A 59 -6.83 -1.65 -3.03
CA GLY A 59 -6.20 -2.68 -3.84
C GLY A 59 -5.00 -3.30 -3.15
N ILE A 60 -3.94 -3.55 -3.93
CA ILE A 60 -2.70 -4.16 -3.44
C ILE A 60 -2.07 -3.33 -2.32
N GLY A 61 -2.24 -1.99 -2.32
CA GLY A 61 -1.77 -1.12 -1.24
C GLY A 61 -2.31 -1.49 0.14
N ASN A 62 -3.57 -1.92 0.24
CA ASN A 62 -4.19 -2.30 1.52
C ASN A 62 -3.80 -3.69 1.99
N ILE A 63 -3.48 -4.57 1.04
CA ILE A 63 -3.07 -5.95 1.32
C ILE A 63 -1.56 -5.95 1.59
N ALA A 64 -0.78 -5.68 0.56
CA ALA A 64 0.68 -5.70 0.61
C ALA A 64 1.27 -4.53 1.40
N GLY A 65 0.71 -3.32 1.27
CA GLY A 65 1.27 -2.14 1.92
C GLY A 65 1.16 -2.15 3.44
N VAL A 66 0.07 -2.71 3.98
CA VAL A 66 -0.10 -2.90 5.43
C VAL A 66 0.88 -3.93 5.96
N ALA A 67 0.98 -5.08 5.29
CA ALA A 67 1.97 -6.10 5.65
C ALA A 67 3.40 -5.54 5.63
N MET A 68 3.78 -4.77 4.60
CA MET A 68 5.08 -4.10 4.57
C MET A 68 5.25 -3.09 5.70
N ALA A 69 4.20 -2.32 6.05
CA ALA A 69 4.26 -1.36 7.15
C ALA A 69 4.55 -2.06 8.48
N ILE A 70 3.85 -3.16 8.74
CA ILE A 70 3.98 -3.94 9.98
C ILE A 70 5.30 -4.70 10.00
N HIS A 71 5.74 -5.24 8.87
CA HIS A 71 7.00 -5.98 8.78
C HIS A 71 8.19 -5.07 9.11
N TRP A 72 8.29 -3.90 8.45
CA TRP A 72 9.43 -2.99 8.62
C TRP A 72 9.33 -2.02 9.78
N GLY A 73 8.11 -1.60 10.09
CA GLY A 73 7.83 -0.63 11.16
C GLY A 73 7.39 -1.28 12.46
N GLY A 74 7.16 -2.58 12.50
CA GLY A 74 6.48 -3.28 13.58
C GLY A 74 4.96 -3.04 13.58
N PRO A 75 4.19 -3.82 14.36
CA PRO A 75 2.76 -3.61 14.61
C PRO A 75 2.37 -2.15 14.90
N GLY A 76 3.24 -1.39 15.58
CA GLY A 76 3.05 0.04 15.85
C GLY A 76 2.86 0.93 14.62
N ALA A 77 3.31 0.51 13.45
CA ALA A 77 3.12 1.26 12.20
C ALA A 77 1.64 1.42 11.84
N LEU A 78 0.80 0.44 12.20
CA LEU A 78 -0.63 0.47 11.92
C LEU A 78 -1.32 1.65 12.64
N PHE A 79 -0.89 1.99 13.87
CA PHE A 79 -1.39 3.17 14.58
C PHE A 79 -1.10 4.46 13.80
N TRP A 80 0.10 4.59 13.25
CA TRP A 80 0.48 5.75 12.46
C TRP A 80 -0.24 5.81 11.10
N MET A 81 -0.64 4.66 10.54
CA MET A 81 -1.59 4.62 9.42
C MET A 81 -2.95 5.20 9.82
N TRP A 82 -3.47 4.90 11.02
CA TRP A 82 -4.73 5.48 11.50
C TRP A 82 -4.66 7.00 11.67
N VAL A 83 -3.57 7.50 12.29
CA VAL A 83 -3.34 8.95 12.44
C VAL A 83 -3.31 9.62 11.06
N THR A 84 -2.60 9.01 10.11
CA THR A 84 -2.49 9.51 8.73
C THR A 84 -3.84 9.56 8.04
N ALA A 85 -4.66 8.51 8.18
CA ALA A 85 -6.00 8.47 7.60
C ALA A 85 -6.93 9.50 8.22
N PHE A 86 -6.94 9.63 9.54
CA PHE A 86 -7.79 10.58 10.24
C PHE A 86 -7.49 12.03 9.84
N LEU A 87 -6.21 12.40 9.74
CA LEU A 87 -5.81 13.72 9.24
C LEU A 87 -6.04 13.85 7.72
N GLY A 88 -5.85 12.75 6.99
CA GLY A 88 -6.07 12.66 5.56
C GLY A 88 -7.52 12.90 5.14
N MET A 89 -8.51 12.55 5.98
CA MET A 89 -9.92 12.86 5.74
C MET A 89 -10.14 14.38 5.55
N ALA A 90 -9.55 15.22 6.41
CA ALA A 90 -9.68 16.67 6.28
C ALA A 90 -8.94 17.23 5.04
N THR A 91 -7.80 16.63 4.68
CA THR A 91 -7.08 16.93 3.44
C THR A 91 -7.94 16.62 2.22
N LYS A 92 -8.46 15.39 2.10
CA LYS A 92 -9.31 14.97 0.99
C LYS A 92 -10.57 15.81 0.87
N PHE A 93 -11.25 16.07 1.99
CA PHE A 93 -12.39 16.99 2.02
C PHE A 93 -12.06 18.32 1.34
N SER A 94 -10.90 18.90 1.67
CA SER A 94 -10.49 20.20 1.14
C SER A 94 -10.11 20.12 -0.34
N GLU A 95 -9.35 19.10 -0.74
CA GLU A 95 -8.94 18.89 -2.13
C GLU A 95 -10.14 18.68 -3.06
N VAL A 96 -11.09 17.85 -2.63
CA VAL A 96 -12.31 17.54 -3.38
C VAL A 96 -13.25 18.74 -3.47
N THR A 97 -13.44 19.47 -2.36
CA THR A 97 -14.22 20.72 -2.36
C THR A 97 -13.64 21.73 -3.35
N LEU A 98 -12.31 21.87 -3.40
CA LEU A 98 -11.64 22.76 -4.35
C LEU A 98 -11.77 22.27 -5.79
N ALA A 99 -11.61 20.97 -6.04
CA ALA A 99 -11.76 20.42 -7.39
C ALA A 99 -13.17 20.63 -7.92
N GLN A 100 -14.19 20.44 -7.10
CA GLN A 100 -15.58 20.75 -7.45
C GLN A 100 -15.78 22.23 -7.77
N LYS A 101 -15.25 23.12 -6.92
CA LYS A 101 -15.39 24.57 -7.11
C LYS A 101 -14.71 25.10 -8.38
N TYR A 102 -13.58 24.50 -8.78
CA TYR A 102 -12.75 24.99 -9.89
C TYR A 102 -12.82 24.11 -11.16
N ARG A 103 -13.69 23.10 -11.20
CA ARG A 103 -13.90 22.25 -12.39
C ARG A 103 -14.37 23.06 -13.60
N THR A 104 -14.11 22.51 -14.78
CA THR A 104 -14.57 23.04 -16.06
C THR A 104 -15.33 21.97 -16.81
N THR A 105 -16.11 22.38 -17.79
CA THR A 105 -16.70 21.48 -18.77
C THR A 105 -15.90 21.58 -20.06
N ASP A 106 -15.59 20.43 -20.67
CA ASP A 106 -14.92 20.37 -21.97
C ASP A 106 -15.89 20.62 -23.13
N GLU A 107 -15.37 20.62 -24.37
CA GLU A 107 -16.16 20.85 -25.59
C GLU A 107 -17.19 19.73 -25.86
N PHE A 108 -17.01 18.56 -25.24
CA PHE A 108 -17.89 17.39 -25.37
C PHE A 108 -18.94 17.33 -24.25
N GLY A 109 -18.94 18.31 -23.34
CA GLY A 109 -19.88 18.37 -22.22
C GLY A 109 -19.45 17.59 -20.98
N ASN A 110 -18.26 16.97 -20.96
CA ASN A 110 -17.76 16.23 -19.79
C ASN A 110 -17.10 17.18 -18.80
N VAL A 111 -17.16 16.83 -17.53
CA VAL A 111 -16.54 17.60 -16.46
C VAL A 111 -15.07 17.18 -16.28
N ALA A 112 -14.20 18.18 -16.20
CA ALA A 112 -12.78 18.01 -15.89
C ALA A 112 -12.40 18.89 -14.70
N GLY A 113 -11.84 18.28 -13.67
CA GLY A 113 -11.40 18.96 -12.46
C GLY A 113 -10.22 18.25 -11.80
N GLY A 114 -9.78 18.80 -10.68
CA GLY A 114 -8.63 18.31 -9.93
C GLY A 114 -7.58 19.41 -9.65
N PRO A 115 -6.41 19.02 -9.14
CA PRO A 115 -5.46 19.99 -8.61
C PRO A 115 -4.88 20.96 -9.61
N MET A 116 -4.60 20.50 -10.83
CA MET A 116 -4.17 21.35 -11.93
C MET A 116 -5.16 22.51 -12.18
N TYR A 117 -6.46 22.26 -12.05
CA TYR A 117 -7.48 23.29 -12.24
C TYR A 117 -7.56 24.27 -11.08
N TYR A 118 -7.57 23.81 -9.83
CA TYR A 118 -7.61 24.75 -8.70
C TYR A 118 -6.28 25.50 -8.48
N ILE A 119 -5.14 24.97 -8.93
CA ILE A 119 -3.87 25.69 -8.93
C ILE A 119 -3.94 26.83 -9.95
N GLU A 120 -4.31 26.54 -11.21
CA GLU A 120 -4.38 27.57 -12.26
C GLU A 120 -5.50 28.59 -12.01
N ARG A 121 -6.70 28.14 -11.65
CA ARG A 121 -7.90 29.00 -11.55
C ARG A 121 -8.09 29.57 -10.15
N GLY A 122 -7.60 28.91 -9.11
CA GLY A 122 -7.71 29.36 -7.72
C GLY A 122 -6.59 30.29 -7.29
N LEU A 123 -5.33 30.00 -7.68
CA LEU A 123 -4.18 30.85 -7.38
C LEU A 123 -3.88 31.88 -8.49
N GLY A 124 -4.47 31.70 -9.66
CA GLY A 124 -4.37 32.61 -10.81
C GLY A 124 -3.34 32.17 -11.85
N ALA A 125 -3.39 32.82 -13.02
CA ALA A 125 -2.62 32.43 -14.21
C ALA A 125 -1.10 32.36 -14.00
N SER A 126 -0.55 33.12 -13.05
CA SER A 126 0.88 33.07 -12.69
C SER A 126 1.31 31.70 -12.15
N TRP A 127 0.38 30.88 -11.65
CA TRP A 127 0.62 29.52 -11.15
C TRP A 127 0.42 28.43 -12.20
N LYS A 128 0.09 28.79 -13.45
CA LYS A 128 -0.04 27.84 -14.56
C LYS A 128 1.17 26.91 -14.73
N PRO A 129 2.45 27.36 -14.59
CA PRO A 129 3.59 26.45 -14.65
C PRO A 129 3.53 25.35 -13.58
N MET A 130 3.06 25.66 -12.38
CA MET A 130 2.89 24.69 -11.29
C MET A 130 1.74 23.73 -11.58
N ALA A 131 0.62 24.21 -12.14
CA ALA A 131 -0.48 23.35 -12.55
C ALA A 131 -0.06 22.33 -13.62
N VAL A 132 0.72 22.77 -14.61
CA VAL A 132 1.27 21.90 -15.66
C VAL A 132 2.26 20.90 -15.05
N PHE A 133 3.18 21.36 -14.19
CA PHE A 133 4.10 20.47 -13.48
C PHE A 133 3.35 19.39 -12.69
N PHE A 134 2.33 19.78 -11.93
CA PHE A 134 1.51 18.86 -11.16
C PHE A 134 0.79 17.85 -12.06
N ALA A 135 0.17 18.30 -13.16
CA ALA A 135 -0.53 17.41 -14.11
C ALA A 135 0.42 16.38 -14.72
N VAL A 136 1.63 16.78 -15.12
CA VAL A 136 2.64 15.87 -15.67
C VAL A 136 3.11 14.86 -14.62
N MET A 137 3.44 15.32 -13.40
CA MET A 137 3.85 14.43 -12.32
C MET A 137 2.75 13.45 -11.93
N LEU A 138 1.50 13.91 -11.84
CA LEU A 138 0.38 13.02 -11.54
C LEU A 138 0.15 11.98 -12.64
N ALA A 139 0.35 12.34 -13.92
CA ALA A 139 0.26 11.39 -15.02
C ALA A 139 1.34 10.29 -14.91
N PHE A 140 2.59 10.65 -14.57
CA PHE A 140 3.64 9.67 -14.29
C PHE A 140 3.30 8.80 -13.08
N THR A 141 2.85 9.40 -11.97
CA THR A 141 2.43 8.66 -10.77
C THR A 141 1.31 7.68 -11.08
N ALA A 142 0.28 8.11 -11.82
CA ALA A 142 -0.83 7.24 -12.24
C ALA A 142 -0.36 6.07 -13.11
N PHE A 143 0.61 6.29 -14.00
CA PHE A 143 1.18 5.20 -14.81
C PHE A 143 1.98 4.20 -13.97
N PHE A 144 2.90 4.65 -13.12
CA PHE A 144 3.75 3.75 -12.35
C PHE A 144 2.99 3.06 -11.21
N THR A 145 2.34 3.84 -10.34
CA THR A 145 1.69 3.32 -9.13
C THR A 145 0.30 2.78 -9.40
N GLY A 146 -0.48 3.47 -10.24
CA GLY A 146 -1.86 3.09 -10.56
C GLY A 146 -1.98 1.99 -11.61
N ASN A 147 -0.98 1.80 -12.48
CA ASN A 147 -1.00 0.79 -13.55
C ASN A 147 0.12 -0.24 -13.42
N ALA A 148 1.38 0.16 -13.61
CA ALA A 148 2.49 -0.78 -13.77
C ALA A 148 2.67 -1.72 -12.56
N VAL A 149 2.68 -1.15 -11.34
CA VAL A 149 2.80 -1.94 -10.10
C VAL A 149 1.60 -2.87 -9.93
N GLN A 150 0.37 -2.36 -10.10
CA GLN A 150 -0.82 -3.19 -9.92
C GLN A 150 -0.92 -4.34 -10.92
N ALA A 151 -0.66 -4.06 -12.20
CA ALA A 151 -0.69 -5.07 -13.25
C ALA A 151 0.41 -6.13 -13.08
N ASN A 152 1.61 -5.71 -12.65
CA ASN A 152 2.70 -6.62 -12.37
C ASN A 152 2.37 -7.55 -11.20
N THR A 153 1.89 -7.02 -10.07
CA THR A 153 1.52 -7.86 -8.92
C THR A 153 0.41 -8.85 -9.28
N VAL A 154 -0.62 -8.45 -10.02
CA VAL A 154 -1.65 -9.41 -10.46
C VAL A 154 -1.07 -10.51 -11.34
N ALA A 155 -0.21 -10.15 -12.31
CA ALA A 155 0.41 -11.13 -13.20
C ALA A 155 1.31 -12.11 -12.45
N ASP A 156 2.09 -11.60 -11.49
CA ASP A 156 2.95 -12.38 -10.61
C ASP A 156 2.14 -13.35 -9.74
N GLN A 157 1.12 -12.86 -9.05
CA GLN A 157 0.27 -13.70 -8.20
C GLN A 157 -0.44 -14.81 -9.00
N MET A 158 -0.90 -14.51 -10.22
CA MET A 158 -1.51 -15.53 -11.10
C MET A 158 -0.49 -16.53 -11.63
N ASN A 159 0.76 -16.12 -11.82
CA ASN A 159 1.85 -17.02 -12.18
C ASN A 159 2.19 -17.97 -11.02
N SER A 160 2.39 -17.41 -9.82
CA SER A 160 2.77 -18.19 -8.64
C SER A 160 1.66 -19.15 -8.18
N ALA A 161 0.39 -18.71 -8.21
CA ALA A 161 -0.72 -19.54 -7.74
C ALA A 161 -1.22 -20.57 -8.77
N PHE A 162 -1.18 -20.23 -10.07
CA PHE A 162 -1.82 -21.02 -11.13
C PHE A 162 -0.90 -21.39 -12.29
N GLY A 163 0.36 -20.97 -12.27
CA GLY A 163 1.31 -21.19 -13.36
C GLY A 163 1.01 -20.40 -14.64
N ILE A 164 0.14 -19.40 -14.59
CA ILE A 164 -0.26 -18.62 -15.78
C ILE A 164 0.91 -17.72 -16.21
N PRO A 165 1.40 -17.78 -17.46
CA PRO A 165 2.49 -16.90 -17.89
C PRO A 165 2.11 -15.42 -17.78
N MET A 166 3.00 -14.60 -17.21
CA MET A 166 2.73 -13.18 -16.93
C MET A 166 2.28 -12.38 -18.17
N VAL A 167 2.85 -12.64 -19.35
CA VAL A 167 2.47 -11.98 -20.62
C VAL A 167 1.02 -12.29 -21.00
N VAL A 168 0.57 -13.52 -20.77
CA VAL A 168 -0.82 -13.93 -21.05
C VAL A 168 -1.77 -13.23 -20.09
N MET A 169 -1.42 -13.19 -18.80
CA MET A 169 -2.23 -12.50 -17.80
C MET A 169 -2.30 -10.98 -18.08
N GLY A 170 -1.17 -10.37 -18.45
CA GLY A 170 -1.12 -8.97 -18.85
C GLY A 170 -2.03 -8.67 -20.06
N ALA A 171 -2.02 -9.53 -21.08
CA ALA A 171 -2.91 -9.39 -22.23
C ALA A 171 -4.38 -9.48 -21.83
N ILE A 172 -4.77 -10.48 -21.04
CA ILE A 172 -6.14 -10.66 -20.54
C ILE A 172 -6.59 -9.42 -19.75
N THR A 173 -5.81 -8.99 -18.77
CA THR A 173 -6.12 -7.81 -17.95
C THR A 173 -6.24 -6.56 -18.81
N SER A 174 -5.36 -6.36 -19.79
CA SER A 174 -5.40 -5.19 -20.68
C SER A 174 -6.70 -5.11 -21.48
N VAL A 175 -7.21 -6.24 -21.99
CA VAL A 175 -8.47 -6.30 -22.76
C VAL A 175 -9.67 -5.99 -21.86
N ILE A 176 -9.69 -6.55 -20.64
CA ILE A 176 -10.76 -6.30 -19.67
C ILE A 176 -10.78 -4.82 -19.27
N VAL A 177 -9.62 -4.26 -18.93
CA VAL A 177 -9.50 -2.84 -18.55
C VAL A 177 -9.89 -1.94 -19.73
N ALA A 178 -9.43 -2.24 -20.95
CA ALA A 178 -9.80 -1.50 -22.16
C ALA A 178 -11.32 -1.46 -22.38
N ALA A 179 -12.01 -2.59 -22.18
CA ALA A 179 -13.47 -2.66 -22.31
C ALA A 179 -14.20 -1.71 -21.34
N VAL A 180 -13.61 -1.40 -20.18
CA VAL A 180 -14.16 -0.47 -19.19
C VAL A 180 -13.77 0.97 -19.51
N ILE A 181 -12.49 1.28 -19.66
CA ILE A 181 -11.99 2.67 -19.76
C ILE A 181 -12.38 3.35 -21.09
N LEU A 182 -12.49 2.59 -22.18
CA LEU A 182 -12.92 3.14 -23.48
C LEU A 182 -14.37 3.65 -23.46
N GLY A 183 -15.16 3.28 -22.44
CA GLY A 183 -16.52 3.78 -22.24
C GLY A 183 -16.61 5.11 -21.48
N GLY A 184 -15.49 5.72 -21.09
CA GLY A 184 -15.44 6.98 -20.36
C GLY A 184 -15.90 6.89 -18.89
N ILE A 185 -15.94 8.04 -18.22
CA ILE A 185 -16.18 8.14 -16.76
C ILE A 185 -17.52 7.53 -16.33
N GLY A 186 -18.57 7.66 -17.16
CA GLY A 186 -19.87 7.05 -16.88
C GLY A 186 -19.85 5.52 -16.91
N ARG A 187 -19.03 4.87 -17.76
CA ARG A 187 -18.86 3.41 -17.73
C ARG A 187 -17.99 2.99 -16.55
N ILE A 188 -16.91 3.72 -16.28
CA ILE A 188 -16.04 3.48 -15.13
C ILE A 188 -16.88 3.50 -13.85
N GLY A 189 -17.63 4.59 -13.61
CA GLY A 189 -18.50 4.74 -12.43
C GLY A 189 -19.54 3.63 -12.27
N ARG A 190 -20.15 3.15 -13.36
CA ARG A 190 -21.09 2.01 -13.29
C ARG A 190 -20.42 0.70 -12.88
N VAL A 191 -19.22 0.43 -13.40
CA VAL A 191 -18.48 -0.79 -13.08
C VAL A 191 -17.96 -0.74 -11.65
N THR A 192 -17.35 0.38 -11.25
CA THR A 192 -16.78 0.56 -9.91
C THR A 192 -17.85 0.58 -8.82
N ALA A 193 -19.03 1.14 -9.10
CA ALA A 193 -20.18 1.14 -8.17
C ALA A 193 -20.64 -0.27 -7.77
N PHE A 194 -20.41 -1.28 -8.60
CA PHE A 194 -20.65 -2.67 -8.23
C PHE A 194 -19.38 -3.34 -7.69
N LEU A 195 -18.27 -3.22 -8.41
CA LEU A 195 -17.05 -3.96 -8.13
C LEU A 195 -16.40 -3.58 -6.80
N ALA A 196 -16.28 -2.27 -6.51
CA ALA A 196 -15.57 -1.80 -5.34
C ALA A 196 -16.28 -2.17 -4.01
N PRO A 197 -17.61 -2.00 -3.86
CA PRO A 197 -18.30 -2.49 -2.68
C PRO A 197 -18.27 -4.02 -2.55
N PHE A 198 -18.40 -4.74 -3.67
CA PHE A 198 -18.39 -6.20 -3.67
C PHE A 198 -17.04 -6.77 -3.21
N MET A 199 -15.93 -6.27 -3.76
CA MET A 199 -14.59 -6.72 -3.36
C MET A 199 -14.30 -6.38 -1.89
N ALA A 200 -14.67 -5.17 -1.45
CA ALA A 200 -14.50 -4.76 -0.06
C ALA A 200 -15.33 -5.65 0.88
N ALA A 201 -16.57 -5.99 0.53
CA ALA A 201 -17.42 -6.84 1.33
C ALA A 201 -16.84 -8.26 1.50
N ILE A 202 -16.34 -8.87 0.42
CA ILE A 202 -15.68 -10.19 0.50
C ILE A 202 -14.46 -10.14 1.40
N TYR A 203 -13.60 -9.14 1.20
CA TYR A 203 -12.36 -9.01 1.96
C TYR A 203 -12.62 -8.77 3.45
N VAL A 204 -13.49 -7.80 3.77
CA VAL A 204 -13.90 -7.49 5.14
C VAL A 204 -14.56 -8.70 5.80
N PHE A 205 -15.43 -9.42 5.07
CA PHE A 205 -16.05 -10.63 5.59
C PHE A 205 -15.01 -11.70 5.95
N GLY A 206 -14.07 -11.99 5.05
CA GLY A 206 -13.00 -12.96 5.30
C GLY A 206 -12.14 -12.59 6.51
N ALA A 207 -11.73 -11.32 6.60
CA ALA A 207 -10.96 -10.83 7.75
C ALA A 207 -11.75 -10.91 9.06
N LEU A 208 -13.04 -10.54 9.05
CA LEU A 208 -13.90 -10.63 10.23
C LEU A 208 -14.11 -12.07 10.68
N VAL A 209 -14.28 -13.03 9.76
CA VAL A 209 -14.36 -14.45 10.11
C VAL A 209 -13.11 -14.89 10.87
N ILE A 210 -11.92 -14.56 10.36
CA ILE A 210 -10.64 -14.89 11.03
C ILE A 210 -10.55 -14.25 12.41
N LEU A 211 -10.88 -12.96 12.53
CA LEU A 211 -10.82 -12.25 13.81
C LEU A 211 -11.83 -12.80 14.82
N VAL A 212 -13.00 -13.28 14.38
CA VAL A 212 -13.99 -13.95 15.24
C VAL A 212 -13.49 -15.33 15.68
N LEU A 213 -12.83 -16.10 14.79
CA LEU A 213 -12.23 -17.38 15.14
C LEU A 213 -11.07 -17.21 16.14
N ASN A 214 -10.39 -16.07 16.11
CA ASN A 214 -9.26 -15.73 16.98
C ASN A 214 -9.59 -14.61 17.97
N LEU A 215 -10.86 -14.51 18.40
CA LEU A 215 -11.38 -13.36 19.15
C LEU A 215 -10.62 -13.09 20.46
N GLY A 216 -10.08 -14.14 21.09
CA GLY A 216 -9.28 -14.02 22.32
C GLY A 216 -8.00 -13.21 22.14
N SER A 217 -7.40 -13.23 20.95
CA SER A 217 -6.15 -12.53 20.64
C SER A 217 -6.36 -11.10 20.18
N VAL A 218 -7.58 -10.73 19.75
CA VAL A 218 -7.88 -9.40 19.18
C VAL A 218 -7.59 -8.25 20.15
N PRO A 219 -8.01 -8.28 21.43
CA PRO A 219 -7.67 -7.21 22.38
C PRO A 219 -6.15 -7.08 22.58
N GLY A 220 -5.43 -8.21 22.59
CA GLY A 220 -3.97 -8.24 22.66
C GLY A 220 -3.33 -7.57 21.45
N ALA A 221 -3.82 -7.84 20.24
CA ALA A 221 -3.33 -7.23 19.02
C ALA A 221 -3.51 -5.69 19.02
N PHE A 222 -4.67 -5.18 19.46
CA PHE A 222 -4.86 -3.74 19.62
C PHE A 222 -3.89 -3.13 20.65
N ALA A 223 -3.66 -3.82 21.77
CA ALA A 223 -2.71 -3.38 22.77
C ALA A 223 -1.29 -3.32 22.18
N THR A 224 -0.85 -4.37 21.47
CA THR A 224 0.45 -4.40 20.79
C THR A 224 0.60 -3.24 19.82
N VAL A 225 -0.39 -3.00 18.95
CA VAL A 225 -0.36 -1.88 17.99
C VAL A 225 -0.17 -0.53 18.69
N VAL A 226 -0.89 -0.28 19.78
CA VAL A 226 -0.77 1.01 20.50
C VAL A 226 0.53 1.09 21.29
N THR A 227 0.92 0.02 21.99
CA THR A 227 2.16 -0.01 22.78
C THR A 227 3.38 0.18 21.90
N GLU A 228 3.46 -0.56 20.79
CA GLU A 228 4.60 -0.49 19.88
C GLU A 228 4.62 0.77 19.01
N ALA A 229 3.49 1.49 18.89
CA ALA A 229 3.50 2.79 18.21
C ALA A 229 4.35 3.85 18.94
N PHE A 230 4.45 3.74 20.27
CA PHE A 230 5.18 4.68 21.13
C PHE A 230 6.42 4.08 21.78
N ASN A 231 6.46 2.77 21.94
CA ASN A 231 7.59 2.02 22.46
C ASN A 231 7.83 0.76 21.60
N PRO A 232 8.23 0.94 20.34
CA PRO A 232 8.48 -0.19 19.45
C PRO A 232 9.62 -1.05 19.98
N GLN A 233 9.49 -2.36 19.80
CA GLN A 233 10.56 -3.30 20.15
C GLN A 233 11.80 -3.02 19.30
N ALA A 234 12.98 -3.34 19.84
CA ALA A 234 14.23 -3.13 19.13
C ALA A 234 14.21 -3.89 17.78
N GLY A 235 14.45 -3.16 16.68
CA GLY A 235 14.48 -3.72 15.33
C GLY A 235 15.73 -3.29 14.58
N VAL A 236 15.72 -3.46 13.24
CA VAL A 236 16.82 -3.10 12.32
C VAL A 236 17.31 -1.64 12.50
N ALA A 237 16.45 -0.75 13.01
CA ALA A 237 16.73 0.67 13.22
C ALA A 237 17.40 1.03 14.57
N GLY A 238 17.77 0.06 15.43
CA GLY A 238 18.47 0.29 16.70
C GLY A 238 17.55 0.33 17.93
N ILE A 239 17.84 1.20 18.91
CA ILE A 239 17.07 1.34 20.17
C ILE A 239 16.68 2.82 20.35
N GLY A 240 15.50 3.07 20.91
CA GLY A 240 15.06 4.41 21.33
C GLY A 240 14.44 5.23 20.20
N ILE A 241 14.83 6.49 20.08
CA ILE A 241 14.18 7.47 19.17
C ILE A 241 14.26 7.02 17.69
N GLY A 242 15.32 6.32 17.29
CA GLY A 242 15.50 5.82 15.93
C GLY A 242 14.40 4.84 15.49
N VAL A 243 14.08 3.85 16.34
CA VAL A 243 13.04 2.85 16.05
C VAL A 243 11.67 3.51 16.00
N PHE A 244 11.38 4.41 16.96
CA PHE A 244 10.14 5.18 16.95
C PHE A 244 9.94 5.96 15.64
N MET A 245 10.99 6.63 15.15
CA MET A 245 10.92 7.34 13.87
C MET A 245 10.68 6.38 12.70
N VAL A 246 11.30 5.20 12.71
CA VAL A 246 11.12 4.19 11.64
C VAL A 246 9.69 3.65 11.64
N THR A 247 9.16 3.22 12.79
CA THR A 247 7.76 2.80 12.97
C THR A 247 6.78 3.85 12.46
N MET A 248 6.97 5.11 12.88
CA MET A 248 6.15 6.23 12.43
C MET A 248 6.28 6.45 10.92
N MET A 249 7.50 6.49 10.39
CA MET A 249 7.74 6.74 8.97
C MET A 249 7.12 5.67 8.09
N TRP A 250 7.23 4.40 8.45
CA TRP A 250 6.60 3.30 7.72
C TRP A 250 5.09 3.38 7.78
N GLY A 251 4.51 3.63 8.96
CA GLY A 251 3.08 3.82 9.10
C GLY A 251 2.55 5.02 8.30
N VAL A 252 3.23 6.17 8.35
CA VAL A 252 2.79 7.35 7.60
C VAL A 252 2.96 7.19 6.10
N ARG A 253 4.10 6.67 5.64
CA ARG A 253 4.34 6.44 4.21
C ARG A 253 3.30 5.48 3.62
N ARG A 254 3.00 4.39 4.32
CA ARG A 254 2.03 3.39 3.86
C ARG A 254 0.59 3.86 4.04
N GLY A 255 0.29 4.62 5.08
CA GLY A 255 -1.00 5.29 5.25
C GLY A 255 -1.30 6.27 4.11
N LEU A 256 -0.34 7.12 3.74
CA LEU A 256 -0.47 8.06 2.63
C LEU A 256 -0.61 7.36 1.28
N PHE A 257 0.12 6.26 1.07
CA PHE A 257 0.01 5.46 -0.15
C PHE A 257 -1.34 4.74 -0.24
N SER A 258 -1.88 4.26 0.89
CA SER A 258 -3.16 3.56 0.96
C SER A 258 -4.32 4.48 0.60
N ASN A 259 -4.49 5.58 1.34
CA ASN A 259 -5.65 6.45 1.15
C ASN A 259 -5.42 7.60 0.16
N GLU A 260 -4.21 7.79 -0.36
CA GLU A 260 -3.82 8.85 -1.29
C GLU A 260 -4.12 10.30 -0.81
N ALA A 261 -4.25 10.52 0.50
CA ALA A 261 -4.51 11.85 1.03
C ALA A 261 -3.34 12.79 0.75
N GLY A 262 -3.59 13.93 0.09
CA GLY A 262 -2.55 14.88 -0.30
C GLY A 262 -1.81 14.52 -1.59
N GLN A 263 -2.18 13.42 -2.28
CA GLN A 263 -1.64 13.06 -3.59
C GLN A 263 -2.37 13.80 -4.73
N GLY A 264 -3.62 14.23 -4.51
CA GLY A 264 -4.41 15.00 -5.46
C GLY A 264 -5.03 14.20 -6.62
N SER A 265 -5.04 12.87 -6.54
CA SER A 265 -5.69 11.96 -7.49
C SER A 265 -7.22 11.87 -7.28
N ALA A 266 -7.67 11.61 -6.05
CA ALA A 266 -9.09 11.48 -5.70
C ALA A 266 -9.98 12.66 -6.17
N PRO A 267 -9.54 13.94 -6.08
CA PRO A 267 -10.31 15.08 -6.57
C PRO A 267 -10.65 15.04 -8.06
N ILE A 268 -9.92 14.26 -8.88
CA ILE A 268 -10.21 14.10 -10.31
C ILE A 268 -11.49 13.28 -10.51
N ALA A 269 -11.59 12.13 -9.83
CA ALA A 269 -12.78 11.28 -9.90
C ALA A 269 -13.99 12.01 -9.30
N HIS A 270 -13.79 12.66 -8.15
CA HIS A 270 -14.84 13.41 -7.49
C HIS A 270 -15.30 14.65 -8.25
N ALA A 271 -14.46 15.28 -9.08
CA ALA A 271 -14.89 16.43 -9.89
C ALA A 271 -16.03 16.08 -10.87
N ALA A 272 -16.17 14.82 -11.27
CA ALA A 272 -17.22 14.36 -12.18
C ALA A 272 -18.58 14.19 -11.49
N ALA A 273 -18.67 14.28 -10.17
CA ALA A 273 -19.92 14.09 -9.44
C ALA A 273 -20.96 15.19 -9.74
N LYS A 274 -22.23 14.80 -9.82
CA LYS A 274 -23.38 15.68 -9.95
C LYS A 274 -23.63 16.41 -8.63
N THR A 275 -23.38 17.72 -8.61
CA THR A 275 -23.59 18.57 -7.44
C THR A 275 -23.51 20.04 -7.83
N ASP A 276 -24.35 20.86 -7.22
CA ASP A 276 -24.29 22.32 -7.28
C ASP A 276 -23.43 22.94 -6.17
N GLU A 277 -23.37 22.28 -5.00
CA GLU A 277 -22.60 22.69 -3.82
C GLU A 277 -21.28 21.92 -3.70
N PRO A 278 -20.11 22.56 -3.90
CA PRO A 278 -18.82 21.87 -3.85
C PRO A 278 -18.53 21.13 -2.54
N VAL A 279 -19.05 21.64 -1.43
CA VAL A 279 -18.83 21.05 -0.10
C VAL A 279 -19.57 19.70 0.06
N SER A 280 -20.67 19.49 -0.65
CA SER A 280 -21.43 18.22 -0.62
C SER A 280 -20.55 17.05 -1.04
N GLU A 281 -19.75 17.23 -2.09
CA GLU A 281 -18.82 16.18 -2.51
C GLU A 281 -17.56 16.11 -1.63
N GLY A 282 -17.14 17.26 -1.06
CA GLY A 282 -16.10 17.28 -0.04
C GLY A 282 -16.42 16.35 1.14
N VAL A 283 -17.67 16.35 1.63
CA VAL A 283 -18.06 15.46 2.75
C VAL A 283 -18.15 13.98 2.33
N VAL A 284 -18.40 13.68 1.06
CA VAL A 284 -18.33 12.31 0.52
C VAL A 284 -16.90 11.79 0.57
N ALA A 285 -15.91 12.62 0.21
CA ALA A 285 -14.49 12.26 0.22
C ALA A 285 -13.94 11.89 1.61
N LEU A 286 -14.63 12.30 2.69
CA LEU A 286 -14.31 11.85 4.06
C LEU A 286 -14.39 10.33 4.20
N LEU A 287 -15.28 9.70 3.44
CA LEU A 287 -15.52 8.25 3.53
C LEU A 287 -14.35 7.44 2.97
N GLU A 288 -13.52 8.02 2.10
CA GLU A 288 -12.43 7.27 1.46
C GLU A 288 -11.40 6.78 2.47
N PRO A 289 -10.70 7.63 3.27
CA PRO A 289 -9.71 7.14 4.23
C PRO A 289 -10.35 6.33 5.37
N LEU A 290 -11.64 6.56 5.66
CA LEU A 290 -12.40 5.77 6.62
C LEU A 290 -12.53 4.32 6.15
N ILE A 291 -13.07 4.11 4.94
CA ILE A 291 -13.28 2.77 4.39
C ILE A 291 -11.94 2.09 4.12
N ASP A 292 -11.02 2.82 3.47
CA ASP A 292 -9.73 2.31 3.04
C ASP A 292 -8.81 1.93 4.21
N THR A 293 -8.50 2.89 5.07
CA THR A 293 -7.46 2.68 6.09
C THR A 293 -8.03 2.29 7.45
N LEU A 294 -9.08 3.00 7.92
CA LEU A 294 -9.63 2.77 9.26
C LEU A 294 -10.49 1.50 9.33
N VAL A 295 -10.97 0.98 8.21
CA VAL A 295 -11.68 -0.31 8.14
C VAL A 295 -10.80 -1.38 7.49
N ILE A 296 -10.52 -1.28 6.18
CA ILE A 296 -9.87 -2.38 5.45
C ILE A 296 -8.45 -2.61 5.96
N CYS A 297 -7.58 -1.60 5.95
CA CYS A 297 -6.20 -1.77 6.44
C CYS A 297 -6.11 -2.16 7.92
N THR A 298 -7.07 -1.71 8.73
CA THR A 298 -7.13 -2.09 10.14
C THR A 298 -7.44 -3.58 10.30
N LEU A 299 -8.42 -4.10 9.55
CA LEU A 299 -8.71 -5.53 9.55
C LEU A 299 -7.53 -6.35 9.02
N THR A 300 -6.89 -5.91 7.93
CA THR A 300 -5.66 -6.54 7.41
C THR A 300 -4.58 -6.61 8.49
N GLY A 301 -4.27 -5.48 9.10
CA GLY A 301 -3.22 -5.38 10.10
C GLY A 301 -3.52 -6.20 11.36
N LEU A 302 -4.77 -6.21 11.81
CA LEU A 302 -5.18 -7.05 12.94
C LEU A 302 -5.05 -8.53 12.64
N VAL A 303 -5.44 -8.99 11.44
CA VAL A 303 -5.25 -10.39 11.04
C VAL A 303 -3.76 -10.75 11.12
N ILE A 304 -2.88 -9.93 10.52
CA ILE A 304 -1.42 -10.14 10.53
C ILE A 304 -0.82 -10.17 11.95
N VAL A 305 -1.27 -9.27 12.84
CA VAL A 305 -0.78 -9.21 14.22
C VAL A 305 -1.31 -10.38 15.05
N VAL A 306 -2.58 -10.77 14.88
CA VAL A 306 -3.19 -11.90 15.57
C VAL A 306 -2.54 -13.22 15.19
N THR A 307 -2.16 -13.41 13.93
CA THR A 307 -1.50 -14.63 13.45
C THR A 307 0.02 -14.62 13.65
N GLY A 308 0.62 -13.47 13.97
CA GLY A 308 2.07 -13.35 14.14
C GLY A 308 2.86 -13.53 12.84
N THR A 309 2.22 -13.46 11.68
CA THR A 309 2.87 -13.75 10.38
C THR A 309 3.84 -12.67 9.93
N HIS A 310 3.82 -11.50 10.56
CA HIS A 310 4.76 -10.43 10.26
C HIS A 310 6.23 -10.77 10.61
N GLU A 311 6.46 -11.78 11.45
CA GLU A 311 7.80 -12.30 11.79
C GLU A 311 8.23 -13.49 10.90
N GLN A 312 7.35 -14.01 10.05
CA GLN A 312 7.61 -15.23 9.28
C GLN A 312 8.42 -14.98 8.01
N ARG A 313 9.24 -15.98 7.67
CA ARG A 313 10.04 -16.04 6.43
C ARG A 313 9.48 -17.15 5.54
N PHE A 314 9.45 -16.91 4.23
CA PHE A 314 8.89 -17.81 3.24
C PHE A 314 9.98 -18.37 2.32
N PRO A 315 9.81 -19.57 1.76
CA PRO A 315 10.69 -20.07 0.70
C PRO A 315 10.65 -19.15 -0.52
N THR A 316 11.79 -18.53 -0.83
CA THR A 316 11.92 -17.52 -1.88
C THR A 316 13.12 -17.83 -2.76
N GLU A 317 12.97 -17.58 -4.07
CA GLU A 317 14.10 -17.57 -5.01
C GLU A 317 14.83 -16.22 -4.92
N VAL A 318 16.00 -16.24 -4.28
CA VAL A 318 16.91 -15.11 -4.13
C VAL A 318 17.69 -14.92 -5.43
N THR A 319 17.17 -14.07 -6.31
CA THR A 319 17.85 -13.72 -7.57
C THR A 319 19.01 -12.77 -7.32
N LEU A 320 20.24 -13.20 -7.59
CA LEU A 320 21.47 -12.51 -7.17
C LEU A 320 21.79 -11.27 -8.01
N GLY A 321 21.30 -11.20 -9.24
CA GLY A 321 21.35 -10.00 -10.09
C GLY A 321 20.06 -9.17 -10.07
N GLY A 322 19.08 -9.54 -9.23
CA GLY A 322 17.78 -8.87 -9.14
C GLY A 322 17.85 -7.56 -8.36
N GLY A 323 16.82 -6.72 -8.48
CA GLY A 323 16.73 -5.46 -7.71
C GLY A 323 16.35 -5.65 -6.24
N ASP A 324 15.94 -6.87 -5.86
CA ASP A 324 15.39 -7.19 -4.55
C ASP A 324 16.44 -7.72 -3.56
N ILE A 325 17.61 -8.14 -4.07
CA ILE A 325 18.75 -8.50 -3.24
C ILE A 325 19.36 -7.24 -2.63
N THR A 326 19.69 -7.36 -1.35
CA THR A 326 20.25 -6.30 -0.52
C THR A 326 21.36 -6.91 0.32
N TRP A 327 22.09 -6.05 1.01
CA TRP A 327 23.24 -6.46 1.81
C TRP A 327 23.10 -5.83 3.18
N THR A 328 23.19 -6.64 4.22
CA THR A 328 23.19 -6.14 5.60
C THR A 328 24.45 -6.59 6.31
N ALA A 329 24.84 -5.86 7.33
CA ALA A 329 25.86 -6.32 8.26
C ALA A 329 25.35 -6.17 9.69
N GLU A 330 25.75 -7.10 10.55
CA GLU A 330 25.53 -6.95 11.97
C GLU A 330 26.36 -5.75 12.47
N VAL A 331 25.74 -4.76 13.10
CA VAL A 331 26.41 -3.55 13.60
C VAL A 331 26.55 -3.56 15.12
N GLU A 332 25.72 -4.36 15.80
CA GLU A 332 25.72 -4.68 17.23
C GLU A 332 25.09 -6.09 17.37
N PRO A 333 25.30 -6.82 18.49
CA PRO A 333 24.68 -8.13 18.69
C PRO A 333 23.17 -8.13 18.41
N ASN A 334 22.73 -8.95 17.44
CA ASN A 334 21.36 -9.02 16.93
C ASN A 334 20.83 -7.71 16.28
N ARG A 335 21.71 -6.80 15.84
CA ARG A 335 21.34 -5.57 15.14
C ARG A 335 21.95 -5.56 13.75
N TYR A 336 21.12 -5.51 12.72
CA TYR A 336 21.56 -5.46 11.33
C TYR A 336 21.31 -4.08 10.73
N ALA A 337 22.17 -3.63 9.83
CA ALA A 337 21.92 -2.43 9.02
C ALA A 337 22.30 -2.69 7.56
N GLY A 338 21.60 -2.02 6.65
CA GLY A 338 21.91 -2.03 5.22
C GLY A 338 23.30 -1.46 4.95
N ILE A 339 24.03 -2.13 4.06
CA ILE A 339 25.36 -1.74 3.58
C ILE A 339 25.40 -1.74 2.05
N ASP A 340 26.42 -1.10 1.48
CA ASP A 340 26.72 -1.24 0.07
C ASP A 340 27.10 -2.69 -0.27
N ALA A 341 26.90 -3.07 -1.53
CA ALA A 341 27.21 -4.40 -2.01
C ALA A 341 28.68 -4.78 -1.71
N PRO A 342 28.93 -5.87 -0.96
CA PRO A 342 30.29 -6.31 -0.67
C PRO A 342 30.96 -6.86 -1.93
N GLN A 343 32.28 -7.06 -1.88
CA GLN A 343 32.99 -7.71 -2.99
C GLN A 343 32.60 -9.18 -3.13
N SER A 344 32.42 -9.86 -2.01
CA SER A 344 31.99 -11.25 -1.95
C SER A 344 31.39 -11.60 -0.59
N VAL A 345 30.54 -12.63 -0.58
CA VAL A 345 30.01 -13.24 0.65
C VAL A 345 30.25 -14.74 0.57
N GLU A 346 30.93 -15.30 1.57
CA GLU A 346 31.22 -16.74 1.66
C GLU A 346 30.09 -17.45 2.41
N ILE A 347 29.62 -18.57 1.83
CA ILE A 347 28.57 -19.42 2.37
C ILE A 347 29.10 -20.85 2.47
N ALA A 348 28.90 -21.50 3.61
CA ALA A 348 29.25 -22.91 3.82
C ALA A 348 28.07 -23.64 4.45
N ASP A 349 27.69 -24.77 3.85
CA ASP A 349 26.53 -25.56 4.23
C ASP A 349 25.27 -24.70 4.39
N GLY A 350 25.09 -23.75 3.45
CA GLY A 350 23.99 -22.81 3.39
C GLY A 350 24.10 -21.63 4.35
N LEU A 351 25.04 -21.64 5.30
CA LEU A 351 25.21 -20.61 6.31
C LEU A 351 26.29 -19.59 5.92
N HIS A 352 26.08 -18.34 6.31
CA HIS A 352 27.08 -17.29 6.17
C HIS A 352 28.32 -17.63 6.99
N VAL A 353 29.49 -17.73 6.34
CA VAL A 353 30.75 -18.13 7.00
C VAL A 353 31.25 -17.03 7.94
N ASN A 354 31.20 -15.78 7.46
CA ASN A 354 31.53 -14.63 8.28
C ASN A 354 30.29 -14.20 9.04
N THR A 355 30.31 -14.41 10.36
CA THR A 355 29.26 -13.98 11.30
C THR A 355 29.85 -13.02 12.34
N GLY A 356 29.10 -12.00 12.74
CA GLY A 356 29.52 -11.02 13.73
C GLY A 356 29.53 -9.59 13.20
N VAL A 357 29.91 -8.66 14.08
CA VAL A 357 29.86 -7.22 13.78
C VAL A 357 30.73 -6.86 12.57
N GLY A 358 30.11 -6.29 11.53
CA GLY A 358 30.71 -5.89 10.27
C GLY A 358 30.70 -6.95 9.17
N ALA A 359 30.26 -8.17 9.46
CA ALA A 359 30.17 -9.23 8.46
C ALA A 359 28.96 -9.02 7.55
N ALA A 360 29.20 -8.98 6.24
CA ALA A 360 28.16 -8.82 5.25
C ALA A 360 27.35 -10.11 5.08
N MET A 361 26.03 -9.97 5.03
CA MET A 361 25.06 -11.05 4.85
C MET A 361 24.19 -10.77 3.64
N VAL A 362 23.92 -11.84 2.89
CA VAL A 362 22.91 -11.87 1.83
C VAL A 362 21.57 -11.54 2.47
N SER A 363 20.93 -10.52 1.94
CA SER A 363 19.63 -10.06 2.43
C SER A 363 18.65 -9.94 1.28
N TRP A 364 17.38 -10.18 1.58
CA TRP A 364 16.28 -9.99 0.65
C TRP A 364 15.40 -8.87 1.21
N HIS A 365 15.21 -7.81 0.44
CA HIS A 365 14.49 -6.60 0.88
C HIS A 365 14.99 -5.94 2.18
N GLU A 366 16.28 -6.01 2.53
CA GLU A 366 16.90 -5.52 3.77
C GLU A 366 16.78 -6.45 4.99
N ALA A 367 16.26 -7.67 4.82
CA ALA A 367 16.27 -8.72 5.84
C ALA A 367 17.25 -9.82 5.45
N TYR A 368 18.19 -10.16 6.35
CA TYR A 368 19.17 -11.21 6.07
C TYR A 368 18.50 -12.57 5.91
N VAL A 369 18.96 -13.38 4.96
CA VAL A 369 18.46 -14.74 4.71
C VAL A 369 19.28 -15.72 5.55
N ASP A 370 18.64 -16.56 6.37
CA ASP A 370 19.37 -17.43 7.32
C ASP A 370 20.22 -18.48 6.60
N MET A 371 19.59 -19.20 5.67
CA MET A 371 20.20 -20.30 4.93
C MET A 371 19.91 -20.19 3.43
N LEU A 372 20.92 -20.51 2.63
CA LEU A 372 20.84 -20.52 1.18
C LEU A 372 21.02 -21.94 0.62
N TYR A 373 20.24 -22.26 -0.40
CA TYR A 373 20.11 -23.57 -1.03
C TYR A 373 20.22 -23.44 -2.54
N THR A 374 20.57 -24.53 -3.22
CA THR A 374 20.62 -24.60 -4.69
C THR A 374 19.30 -25.06 -5.31
N ASP A 375 18.35 -25.55 -4.50
CA ASP A 375 17.07 -26.08 -4.93
C ASP A 375 15.87 -25.47 -4.18
N ILE A 376 14.73 -25.38 -4.87
CA ILE A 376 13.47 -24.84 -4.31
C ILE A 376 12.93 -25.64 -3.13
N ALA A 377 13.23 -26.95 -3.06
CA ALA A 377 12.81 -27.79 -1.94
C ALA A 377 13.69 -27.59 -0.69
N GLN A 378 14.72 -26.74 -0.78
CA GLN A 378 15.66 -26.42 0.30
C GLN A 378 16.30 -27.68 0.90
N THR A 379 16.72 -28.61 0.04
CA THR A 379 17.34 -29.89 0.44
C THR A 379 18.85 -29.91 0.26
N GLN A 380 19.38 -29.04 -0.59
CA GLN A 380 20.80 -28.96 -0.95
C GLN A 380 21.35 -27.60 -0.53
N PRO A 381 21.97 -27.49 0.66
CA PRO A 381 22.56 -26.25 1.11
C PRO A 381 23.69 -25.81 0.18
N PHE A 382 23.78 -24.51 -0.10
CA PHE A 382 24.80 -23.95 -0.96
C PHE A 382 26.13 -23.80 -0.20
N THR A 383 27.23 -24.22 -0.82
CA THR A 383 28.60 -24.00 -0.33
C THR A 383 29.43 -23.38 -1.44
N GLY A 384 29.96 -22.19 -1.18
CA GLY A 384 30.77 -21.41 -2.12
C GLY A 384 30.70 -19.91 -1.86
N THR A 385 30.92 -19.12 -2.91
CA THR A 385 31.06 -17.66 -2.80
C THR A 385 30.07 -16.93 -3.70
N ILE A 386 29.36 -15.96 -3.13
CA ILE A 386 28.46 -15.06 -3.83
C ILE A 386 29.21 -13.79 -4.22
N TYR A 387 29.09 -13.38 -5.47
CA TYR A 387 29.74 -12.19 -6.04
C TYR A 387 28.69 -11.16 -6.46
N PRO A 388 28.41 -10.14 -5.63
CA PRO A 388 27.38 -9.15 -5.91
C PRO A 388 27.62 -8.37 -7.19
N GLY A 389 28.88 -8.08 -7.52
CA GLY A 389 29.25 -7.33 -8.72
C GLY A 389 28.92 -8.03 -10.04
N SER A 390 28.83 -9.36 -10.05
CA SER A 390 28.41 -10.14 -11.22
C SER A 390 26.97 -10.68 -11.10
N GLY A 391 26.36 -10.61 -9.93
CA GLY A 391 25.03 -11.19 -9.69
C GLY A 391 25.03 -12.72 -9.79
N GLU A 392 26.12 -13.36 -9.36
CA GLU A 392 26.30 -14.81 -9.48
C GLU A 392 26.86 -15.41 -8.19
N ALA A 393 26.53 -16.67 -7.91
CA ALA A 393 27.14 -17.50 -6.89
C ALA A 393 27.95 -18.62 -7.52
N LYS A 394 29.18 -18.83 -7.07
CA LYS A 394 30.04 -19.93 -7.51
C LYS A 394 30.20 -20.93 -6.40
N ALA A 395 29.73 -22.15 -6.62
CA ALA A 395 29.89 -23.25 -5.69
C ALA A 395 31.32 -23.81 -5.75
N ASP A 396 31.75 -24.46 -4.67
CA ASP A 396 33.07 -25.08 -4.56
C ASP A 396 33.29 -26.22 -5.57
N ASP A 397 32.21 -26.83 -6.04
CA ASP A 397 32.21 -27.85 -7.10
C ASP A 397 32.38 -27.25 -8.52
N GLY A 398 32.45 -25.92 -8.62
CA GLY A 398 32.61 -25.17 -9.87
C GLY A 398 31.29 -24.79 -10.55
N ALA A 399 30.13 -25.19 -10.03
CA ALA A 399 28.84 -24.76 -10.55
C ALA A 399 28.62 -23.25 -10.33
N THR A 400 27.91 -22.61 -11.25
CA THR A 400 27.55 -21.18 -11.13
C THR A 400 26.04 -21.05 -11.15
N TYR A 401 25.51 -20.25 -10.22
CA TYR A 401 24.09 -20.02 -10.02
C TYR A 401 23.78 -18.52 -10.16
N THR A 402 22.69 -18.19 -10.84
CA THR A 402 22.16 -16.81 -10.92
C THR A 402 21.12 -16.53 -9.84
N SER A 403 20.61 -17.58 -9.20
CA SER A 403 19.68 -17.53 -8.08
C SER A 403 20.00 -18.63 -7.08
N LEU A 404 19.71 -18.36 -5.81
CA LEU A 404 19.70 -19.34 -4.73
C LEU A 404 18.31 -19.36 -4.10
N TYR A 405 18.02 -20.33 -3.25
CA TYR A 405 16.75 -20.43 -2.54
C TYR A 405 16.98 -20.26 -1.05
N GLY A 406 16.07 -19.62 -0.35
CA GLY A 406 16.18 -19.47 1.10
C GLY A 406 14.88 -18.98 1.71
N ASN A 407 14.78 -19.06 3.03
CA ASN A 407 13.65 -18.48 3.73
C ASN A 407 13.90 -16.98 3.88
N ALA A 408 13.24 -16.19 3.02
CA ALA A 408 13.35 -14.75 2.99
C ALA A 408 12.08 -14.08 3.51
N VAL A 409 12.21 -12.82 3.91
CA VAL A 409 11.04 -11.99 4.15
C VAL A 409 10.40 -11.65 2.81
N GLU A 410 9.17 -12.10 2.60
CA GLU A 410 8.41 -11.71 1.41
C GLU A 410 7.82 -10.31 1.55
N ASN A 411 7.70 -9.58 0.43
CA ASN A 411 7.10 -8.26 0.47
C ASN A 411 5.56 -8.34 0.34
N GLY A 412 4.87 -7.99 1.42
CA GLY A 412 3.49 -7.54 1.32
C GLY A 412 2.41 -8.62 1.10
N ALA A 413 2.07 -8.94 -0.16
CA ALA A 413 0.88 -9.76 -0.47
C ALA A 413 0.99 -11.21 0.06
N PRO A 414 2.13 -11.90 -0.07
CA PRO A 414 2.31 -13.24 0.50
C PRO A 414 2.15 -13.28 2.03
N ILE A 415 2.69 -12.30 2.76
CA ILE A 415 2.50 -12.19 4.22
C ILE A 415 1.01 -12.13 4.57
N THR A 416 0.24 -11.36 3.82
CA THR A 416 -1.20 -11.22 4.06
C THR A 416 -1.95 -12.51 3.71
N ALA A 417 -1.61 -13.15 2.60
CA ALA A 417 -2.21 -14.44 2.22
C ALA A 417 -1.95 -15.51 3.29
N GLU A 418 -0.73 -15.57 3.82
CA GLU A 418 -0.37 -16.47 4.91
C GLU A 418 -1.09 -16.13 6.21
N ALA A 419 -1.22 -14.84 6.54
CA ALA A 419 -2.02 -14.40 7.68
C ALA A 419 -3.46 -14.90 7.57
N PHE A 420 -4.04 -14.85 6.38
CA PHE A 420 -5.38 -15.35 6.15
C PHE A 420 -5.46 -16.88 6.29
N ARG A 421 -4.47 -17.60 5.75
CA ARG A 421 -4.39 -19.05 5.84
C ARG A 421 -4.26 -19.53 7.28
N GLN A 422 -3.30 -18.99 8.04
CA GLN A 422 -3.10 -19.34 9.45
C GLN A 422 -4.25 -18.90 10.34
N GLY A 423 -4.88 -17.77 10.00
CA GLY A 423 -6.07 -17.29 10.69
C GLY A 423 -7.25 -18.26 10.64
N LEU A 424 -7.29 -19.13 9.62
CA LEU A 424 -8.31 -20.17 9.46
C LEU A 424 -7.97 -21.49 10.18
N ALA A 425 -6.82 -21.60 10.85
CA ALA A 425 -6.42 -22.81 11.59
C ALA A 425 -7.49 -23.38 12.55
N PRO A 426 -8.35 -22.57 13.21
CA PRO A 426 -9.46 -23.11 14.02
C PRO A 426 -10.50 -23.93 13.23
N LEU A 427 -10.53 -23.82 11.89
CA LEU A 427 -11.41 -24.58 11.00
C LEU A 427 -10.74 -25.83 10.38
N GLY A 428 -9.45 -26.08 10.65
CA GLY A 428 -8.69 -27.21 10.12
C GLY A 428 -7.40 -26.79 9.41
N ASP A 429 -6.76 -27.74 8.72
CA ASP A 429 -5.56 -27.48 7.91
C ASP A 429 -5.98 -26.90 6.55
N TRP A 430 -5.59 -25.64 6.30
CA TRP A 430 -5.87 -24.87 5.07
C TRP A 430 -4.58 -24.41 4.37
#